data_AF-A0A9W7SXK8-F1
#
_entry.id   AF-A0A9W7SXK8-F1
#
_cell.length_a   1.000
_cell.length_b   1.000
_cell.length_c   1.000
_cell.angle_alpha   90.00
_cell.angle_beta   90.00
_cell.angle_gamma   90.00
#
_symmetry.space_group_name_H-M   'P 1'
#
loop_
_entity.id
_entity.type
_entity.pdbx_description
1 polymer ?
#
loop_
_entity_poly.entity_id
_entity_poly.type
_entity_poly.pdbx_seq_one_letter_code
_entity_poly.pdbx_strand_id
1 'polypeptide(L)'
;MVSHHRYASFSGLTSASDLAPATAGPPAGALVAPRAASVTSGRSHTRRHRHARTHHGGTGYTPQNEFPVFSNTGDVEVIITSESGRRESRYLLHRLILSQCSGFFEAGTRPEWSGRQLENGTNGALTRINEDGSVTAGSSSRASSRERRPSYDLTPKRRWRYVLDWTSAGDDDPPMLVQRDEPSTSLFGGPPPVRNKPPPSNEHFFRSLANFSSLNLNDRSQPSEPAAPGDEVLKDYDNLFRTMYQYPPILDSINIATAYTECKALLHLADMYDCLDIVGSRVDHHLLRFGARLFKQIAKYPPSYLKLGYLARSRTIFTEALIHVVGQWPLAAPQLRNGQIDANVVDLIEDKYDDLREQQERVEFRLWRLNLTTTRGERVNPYNDYLSWLGLSLFRQWLAENTTPAPVPILKNSSRSSSATAVSHRPRASSQSSTHAVTQRVPVPSTQTPSAPNPGRVYRLLGSTSLSTYLNHEDLKRFLKLQPDLYTRDNLRCFERRIDEIKNLARDAVKPLMRNFLELDLSSFGPAGLGYLTCSRLEESEMPWDD
;
A
#
# COMPACT_ATOMS: atom_id res chain seq x y z
N MET A 1 -5.40 -23.45 -58.32
CA MET A 1 -5.50 -24.65 -57.46
C MET A 1 -6.01 -24.20 -56.11
N VAL A 2 -7.20 -24.69 -55.77
CA VAL A 2 -8.02 -24.30 -54.61
C VAL A 2 -7.85 -25.37 -53.53
N SER A 3 -7.76 -24.98 -52.26
CA SER A 3 -7.94 -25.87 -51.09
C SER A 3 -8.40 -25.00 -49.91
N HIS A 4 -9.71 -24.80 -49.76
CA HIS A 4 -10.69 -25.58 -48.99
C HIS A 4 -10.62 -25.42 -47.45
N HIS A 5 -11.59 -24.63 -46.98
CA HIS A 5 -12.12 -24.53 -45.63
C HIS A 5 -12.45 -25.86 -44.95
N ARG A 6 -12.35 -25.90 -43.62
CA ARG A 6 -13.35 -26.54 -42.74
C ARG A 6 -13.54 -25.72 -41.44
N TYR A 7 -14.71 -25.09 -41.33
CA TYR A 7 -15.33 -24.70 -40.06
C TYR A 7 -16.23 -25.87 -39.61
N ALA A 8 -16.21 -26.19 -38.32
CA ALA A 8 -17.14 -27.13 -37.71
C ALA A 8 -18.41 -26.39 -37.27
N SER A 9 -19.54 -26.79 -37.83
CA SER A 9 -20.90 -26.41 -37.45
C SER A 9 -21.46 -27.50 -36.55
N PHE A 10 -22.13 -27.14 -35.45
CA PHE A 10 -23.09 -28.02 -34.81
C PHE A 10 -24.36 -27.23 -34.50
N SER A 11 -25.43 -27.60 -35.21
CA SER A 11 -26.79 -27.19 -34.97
C SER A 11 -27.57 -28.43 -34.54
N GLY A 12 -28.34 -28.32 -33.46
CA GLY A 12 -29.28 -29.33 -33.02
C GLY A 12 -30.44 -28.65 -32.30
N LEU A 13 -31.51 -28.39 -33.04
CA LEU A 13 -32.81 -27.94 -32.56
C LEU A 13 -33.68 -29.18 -32.29
N THR A 14 -34.39 -29.20 -31.18
CA THR A 14 -35.73 -29.83 -31.07
C THR A 14 -36.62 -28.96 -30.18
N SER A 15 -37.83 -28.70 -30.68
CA SER A 15 -38.87 -27.83 -30.14
C SER A 15 -40.12 -28.65 -29.84
N ALA A 16 -40.83 -28.32 -28.75
CA ALA A 16 -42.29 -28.40 -28.53
C ALA A 16 -42.55 -27.79 -27.13
N SER A 17 -43.18 -26.63 -26.93
CA SER A 17 -44.57 -26.18 -27.22
C SER A 17 -45.62 -26.87 -26.35
N ASP A 18 -46.09 -26.18 -25.31
CA ASP A 18 -47.50 -26.25 -24.88
C ASP A 18 -47.93 -24.94 -24.20
N LEU A 19 -49.18 -24.53 -24.47
CA LEU A 19 -49.75 -23.18 -24.28
C LEU A 19 -51.02 -23.23 -23.39
N ALA A 20 -51.07 -22.29 -22.43
CA ALA A 20 -52.24 -21.52 -21.93
C ALA A 20 -53.28 -22.19 -20.98
N PRO A 21 -54.21 -21.44 -20.32
CA PRO A 21 -54.32 -20.00 -20.01
C PRO A 21 -54.70 -19.64 -18.54
N ALA A 22 -54.91 -18.35 -18.30
CA ALA A 22 -55.03 -17.57 -17.06
C ALA A 22 -56.40 -17.56 -16.32
N THR A 23 -56.40 -17.06 -15.06
CA THR A 23 -57.48 -16.25 -14.43
C THR A 23 -56.94 -15.26 -13.39
N ALA A 24 -57.59 -14.09 -13.29
CA ALA A 24 -57.22 -12.86 -12.55
C ALA A 24 -57.95 -12.75 -11.18
N GLY A 25 -57.29 -12.36 -10.07
CA GLY A 25 -57.30 -11.02 -9.41
C GLY A 25 -58.28 -10.96 -8.18
N PRO A 26 -58.27 -9.95 -7.25
CA PRO A 26 -57.30 -8.91 -6.87
C PRO A 26 -57.17 -8.75 -5.29
N PRO A 27 -56.96 -7.56 -4.64
CA PRO A 27 -55.74 -7.26 -3.85
C PRO A 27 -55.96 -6.91 -2.35
N ALA A 28 -54.90 -6.96 -1.51
CA ALA A 28 -54.69 -6.10 -0.33
C ALA A 28 -53.45 -6.51 0.48
N GLY A 29 -52.73 -5.52 1.05
CA GLY A 29 -52.01 -5.70 2.31
C GLY A 29 -50.48 -5.57 2.24
N ALA A 30 -50.00 -4.33 2.42
CA ALA A 30 -48.63 -4.06 2.82
C ALA A 30 -48.30 -4.74 4.16
N LEU A 31 -47.18 -5.46 4.23
CA LEU A 31 -46.62 -5.94 5.51
C LEU A 31 -45.18 -5.49 5.65
N VAL A 32 -45.07 -4.34 6.33
CA VAL A 32 -43.90 -3.85 7.04
C VAL A 32 -43.63 -4.79 8.21
N ALA A 33 -42.45 -5.41 8.26
CA ALA A 33 -41.99 -6.13 9.44
C ALA A 33 -41.42 -5.14 10.49
N PRO A 34 -41.75 -5.30 11.78
CA PRO A 34 -41.52 -4.25 12.78
C PRO A 34 -40.10 -4.27 13.37
N ARG A 35 -39.58 -3.07 13.63
CA ARG A 35 -38.56 -2.80 14.64
C ARG A 35 -39.17 -2.97 16.03
N ALA A 36 -38.42 -3.58 16.95
CA ALA A 36 -38.57 -3.38 18.39
C ALA A 36 -37.18 -3.34 19.05
N ALA A 37 -37.08 -2.47 20.05
CA ALA A 37 -35.88 -2.04 20.74
C ALA A 37 -35.46 -2.98 21.90
N SER A 38 -34.22 -2.77 22.38
CA SER A 38 -33.69 -2.83 23.77
C SER A 38 -34.60 -3.48 24.84
N VAL A 39 -34.15 -4.32 25.79
CA VAL A 39 -33.16 -4.04 26.86
C VAL A 39 -32.72 -5.35 27.57
N THR A 40 -31.50 -5.31 28.14
CA THR A 40 -30.90 -6.12 29.24
C THR A 40 -30.56 -7.58 28.93
N SER A 41 -29.41 -8.16 29.27
CA SER A 41 -28.38 -7.96 30.33
C SER A 41 -27.06 -8.57 29.79
N GLY A 42 -25.86 -8.04 30.02
CA GLY A 42 -25.29 -7.70 31.31
C GLY A 42 -24.44 -8.84 31.89
N ARG A 43 -23.37 -9.29 31.20
CA ARG A 43 -22.30 -10.09 31.83
C ARG A 43 -20.90 -9.63 31.42
N SER A 44 -20.38 -8.76 32.26
CA SER A 44 -18.98 -8.45 32.44
C SER A 44 -18.14 -9.69 32.74
N HIS A 45 -16.99 -9.85 32.06
CA HIS A 45 -15.81 -10.49 32.64
C HIS A 45 -14.61 -9.55 32.52
N THR A 46 -14.72 -8.38 33.15
CA THR A 46 -13.56 -7.62 33.58
C THR A 46 -13.03 -8.28 34.86
N ARG A 47 -11.95 -9.05 34.74
CA ARG A 47 -11.23 -9.60 35.88
C ARG A 47 -10.45 -8.49 36.58
N ARG A 48 -11.15 -7.56 37.23
CA ARG A 48 -10.57 -6.61 38.19
C ARG A 48 -10.39 -7.32 39.52
N HIS A 49 -9.18 -7.80 39.80
CA HIS A 49 -8.81 -8.16 41.17
C HIS A 49 -8.72 -6.87 41.99
N ARG A 50 -9.71 -6.65 42.87
CA ARG A 50 -9.59 -5.70 43.99
C ARG A 50 -8.63 -6.31 45.00
N HIS A 51 -7.52 -5.62 45.27
CA HIS A 51 -6.65 -5.94 46.41
C HIS A 51 -7.39 -5.65 47.72
N ALA A 52 -7.49 -6.69 48.55
CA ALA A 52 -7.76 -6.54 49.96
C ALA A 52 -6.57 -5.83 50.62
N ARG A 53 -6.89 -4.84 51.44
CA ARG A 53 -5.97 -4.06 52.25
C ARG A 53 -5.57 -4.92 53.45
N THR A 54 -4.37 -5.51 53.41
CA THR A 54 -3.71 -6.06 54.60
C THR A 54 -2.31 -5.45 54.70
N HIS A 55 -2.12 -4.63 55.73
CA HIS A 55 -0.83 -4.07 56.13
C HIS A 55 0.11 -5.22 56.51
N HIS A 56 1.13 -5.54 55.71
CA HIS A 56 2.41 -6.14 56.14
C HIS A 56 3.46 -5.95 55.02
N GLY A 57 4.54 -5.20 55.33
CA GLY A 57 5.90 -5.30 54.73
C GLY A 57 6.07 -5.17 53.21
N GLY A 58 6.60 -4.04 52.75
CA GLY A 58 7.00 -3.82 51.36
C GLY A 58 8.14 -4.73 50.90
N THR A 59 7.91 -5.45 49.80
CA THR A 59 8.96 -5.97 48.90
C THR A 59 8.49 -5.69 47.47
N GLY A 60 9.34 -5.01 46.67
CA GLY A 60 8.99 -4.60 45.31
C GLY A 60 8.86 -5.79 44.38
N TYR A 61 7.67 -6.01 43.82
CA TYR A 61 7.45 -7.01 42.78
C TYR A 61 7.77 -6.36 41.42
N THR A 62 9.01 -6.52 40.95
CA THR A 62 9.34 -6.29 39.54
C THR A 62 8.94 -7.54 38.75
N PRO A 63 8.12 -7.44 37.68
CA PRO A 63 7.81 -8.60 36.84
C PRO A 63 9.10 -9.09 36.16
N GLN A 64 9.64 -10.21 36.63
CA GLN A 64 10.95 -10.71 36.19
C GLN A 64 10.95 -11.36 34.80
N ASN A 65 9.78 -11.52 34.16
CA ASN A 65 9.59 -12.18 32.88
C ASN A 65 8.49 -11.50 32.05
N GLU A 66 8.72 -10.27 31.62
CA GLU A 66 7.80 -9.55 30.74
C GLU A 66 8.60 -8.85 29.64
N PHE A 67 8.01 -8.69 28.45
CA PHE A 67 8.64 -7.90 27.40
C PHE A 67 8.95 -6.48 27.93
N PRO A 68 10.17 -5.94 27.72
CA PRO A 68 11.23 -6.42 26.82
C PRO A 68 12.31 -7.32 27.47
N VAL A 69 12.19 -7.67 28.76
CA VAL A 69 13.24 -8.40 29.52
C VAL A 69 12.69 -9.68 30.17
N PHE A 70 13.06 -10.82 29.58
CA PHE A 70 12.72 -12.15 30.10
C PHE A 70 13.90 -12.76 30.89
N SER A 71 14.08 -12.36 32.15
CA SER A 71 15.28 -12.68 32.95
C SER A 71 15.54 -14.17 33.13
N ASN A 72 14.48 -14.97 33.25
CA ASN A 72 14.58 -16.41 33.56
C ASN A 72 14.53 -17.29 32.32
N THR A 73 13.89 -16.82 31.25
CA THR A 73 13.60 -17.63 30.05
C THR A 73 14.32 -17.15 28.79
N GLY A 74 14.73 -15.89 28.75
CA GLY A 74 15.41 -15.30 27.60
C GLY A 74 16.84 -15.81 27.42
N ASP A 75 17.17 -16.08 26.18
CA ASP A 75 18.43 -16.65 25.70
C ASP A 75 19.11 -15.80 24.61
N VAL A 76 18.45 -14.74 24.14
CA VAL A 76 19.00 -13.75 23.20
C VAL A 76 19.02 -12.38 23.84
N GLU A 77 20.21 -11.82 24.06
CA GLU A 77 20.41 -10.45 24.49
C GLU A 77 20.60 -9.54 23.27
N VAL A 78 19.78 -8.51 23.15
CA VAL A 78 19.92 -7.49 22.10
C VAL A 78 20.15 -6.14 22.76
N ILE A 79 21.23 -5.47 22.36
CA ILE A 79 21.62 -4.16 22.88
C ILE A 79 21.59 -3.16 21.73
N ILE A 80 20.75 -2.15 21.86
CA ILE A 80 20.57 -1.13 20.84
C ILE A 80 20.91 0.21 21.46
N THR A 81 22.03 0.78 21.05
CA THR A 81 22.48 2.11 21.48
C THR A 81 22.09 3.13 20.43
N SER A 82 21.67 4.32 20.84
CA SER A 82 21.56 5.48 19.95
C SER A 82 22.93 5.82 19.34
N GLU A 83 22.95 6.41 18.16
CA GLU A 83 24.17 6.94 17.51
C GLU A 83 24.99 7.82 18.45
N SER A 84 24.31 8.66 19.25
CA SER A 84 24.94 9.55 20.23
C SER A 84 25.46 8.83 21.50
N GLY A 85 25.17 7.54 21.65
CA GLY A 85 25.47 6.74 22.85
C GLY A 85 24.70 7.14 24.12
N ARG A 86 23.81 8.14 24.05
CA ARG A 86 23.10 8.68 25.23
C ARG A 86 21.99 7.78 25.74
N ARG A 87 21.38 7.00 24.84
CA ARG A 87 20.27 6.09 25.13
C ARG A 87 20.64 4.68 24.71
N GLU A 88 20.33 3.72 25.57
CA GLU A 88 20.56 2.30 25.35
C GLU A 88 19.28 1.54 25.71
N SER A 89 18.79 0.76 24.75
CA SER A 89 17.64 -0.13 24.92
C SER A 89 18.17 -1.57 24.96
N ARG A 90 17.89 -2.28 26.06
CA ARG A 90 18.30 -3.68 26.26
C ARG A 90 17.10 -4.59 26.23
N TYR A 91 17.19 -5.63 25.41
CA TYR A 91 16.17 -6.66 25.26
C TYR A 91 16.77 -8.00 25.65
N LEU A 92 16.01 -8.80 26.40
CA LEU A 92 16.36 -10.17 26.70
C LEU A 92 15.21 -11.06 26.22
N LEU A 93 15.35 -11.56 25.01
CA LEU A 93 14.31 -12.19 24.20
C LEU A 93 14.55 -13.70 24.05
N HIS A 94 13.61 -14.37 23.38
CA HIS A 94 13.58 -15.80 23.16
C HIS A 94 14.00 -16.10 21.73
N ARG A 95 15.06 -16.89 21.58
CA ARG A 95 15.53 -17.42 20.30
C ARG A 95 14.38 -18.03 19.51
N LEU A 96 13.58 -18.88 20.16
CA LEU A 96 12.48 -19.60 19.53
C LEU A 96 11.49 -18.65 18.81
N ILE A 97 11.12 -17.54 19.47
CA ILE A 97 10.19 -16.56 18.90
C ILE A 97 10.88 -15.81 17.76
N LEU A 98 12.10 -15.31 18.01
CA LEU A 98 12.85 -14.56 17.00
C LEU A 98 13.09 -15.38 15.71
N SER A 99 13.50 -16.64 15.84
CA SER A 99 13.73 -17.54 14.70
C SER A 99 12.45 -17.94 13.96
N GLN A 100 11.31 -17.99 14.64
CA GLN A 100 10.02 -18.23 13.97
C GLN A 100 9.54 -17.00 13.20
N CYS A 101 9.95 -15.82 13.66
CA CYS A 101 9.48 -14.56 13.09
C CYS A 101 10.38 -13.98 12.01
N SER A 102 11.66 -14.38 11.97
CA SER A 102 12.68 -13.74 11.14
C SER A 102 13.70 -14.75 10.64
N GLY A 103 13.88 -14.82 9.31
CA GLY A 103 14.88 -15.66 8.68
C GLY A 103 16.32 -15.30 9.10
N PHE A 104 16.58 -14.01 9.35
CA PHE A 104 17.87 -13.55 9.89
C PHE A 104 18.20 -14.20 11.24
N PHE A 105 17.26 -14.16 12.20
CA PHE A 105 17.48 -14.78 13.51
C PHE A 105 17.44 -16.30 13.43
N GLU A 106 16.67 -16.89 12.50
CA GLU A 106 16.71 -18.32 12.24
C GLU A 106 18.11 -18.78 11.82
N ALA A 107 18.71 -18.10 10.84
CA ALA A 107 20.05 -18.40 10.37
C ALA A 107 21.12 -18.09 11.42
N GLY A 108 21.07 -16.90 12.04
CA GLY A 108 22.09 -16.41 12.97
C GLY A 108 22.12 -17.15 14.32
N THR A 109 20.99 -17.73 14.74
CA THR A 109 20.93 -18.46 16.02
C THR A 109 21.11 -19.96 15.89
N ARG A 110 21.36 -20.49 14.68
CA ARG A 110 21.60 -21.92 14.49
C ARG A 110 22.91 -22.38 15.17
N PRO A 111 22.88 -23.54 15.87
CA PRO A 111 24.05 -24.04 16.59
C PRO A 111 25.19 -24.43 15.64
N GLU A 112 24.89 -24.83 14.40
CA GLU A 112 25.84 -25.31 13.40
C GLU A 112 26.72 -24.18 12.81
N TRP A 113 26.21 -22.95 12.74
CA TRP A 113 26.91 -21.80 12.16
C TRP A 113 27.48 -20.81 13.16
N SER A 114 27.13 -20.94 14.45
CA SER A 114 27.62 -20.05 15.51
C SER A 114 29.07 -20.35 15.95
N GLY A 115 29.87 -21.05 15.12
CA GLY A 115 31.22 -21.49 15.48
C GLY A 115 31.24 -22.44 16.68
N ARG A 116 30.08 -22.93 17.11
CA ARG A 116 29.89 -23.79 18.27
C ARG A 116 29.99 -25.26 17.87
N GLN A 117 31.19 -25.65 17.44
CA GLN A 117 31.54 -27.06 17.41
C GLN A 117 31.40 -27.59 18.85
N LEU A 118 30.75 -28.74 18.98
CA LEU A 118 30.54 -29.46 20.22
C LEU A 118 31.90 -29.84 20.83
N GLU A 119 32.54 -28.94 21.57
CA GLU A 119 33.62 -29.30 22.51
C GLU A 119 32.99 -30.02 23.71
N ASN A 120 32.50 -31.24 23.46
CA ASN A 120 32.27 -32.21 24.51
C ASN A 120 32.36 -33.60 23.89
N GLY A 121 33.57 -34.13 23.83
CA GLY A 121 33.85 -35.47 23.33
C GLY A 121 35.32 -35.63 22.95
N THR A 122 36.18 -35.76 23.95
CA THR A 122 37.51 -36.33 23.72
C THR A 122 37.39 -37.70 23.04
N ASN A 123 38.21 -37.86 22.00
CA ASN A 123 38.67 -39.10 21.38
C ASN A 123 37.83 -39.68 20.23
N GLY A 124 38.09 -39.12 19.04
CA GLY A 124 38.53 -39.85 17.84
C GLY A 124 37.74 -41.07 17.38
N ALA A 125 37.06 -40.94 16.25
CA ALA A 125 36.98 -42.03 15.28
C ALA A 125 36.66 -41.47 13.89
N LEU A 126 37.36 -42.04 12.92
CA LEU A 126 37.40 -41.69 11.52
C LEU A 126 36.06 -41.94 10.82
N THR A 127 35.85 -41.16 9.76
CA THR A 127 35.09 -41.50 8.57
C THR A 127 35.02 -43.01 8.30
N ARG A 128 33.81 -43.60 8.39
CA ARG A 128 33.46 -44.77 7.58
C ARG A 128 32.00 -44.70 7.15
N ILE A 129 31.87 -44.52 5.84
CA ILE A 129 30.75 -44.93 5.00
C ILE A 129 30.51 -46.42 5.25
N ASN A 130 29.27 -46.82 5.52
CA ASN A 130 28.79 -48.14 5.14
C ASN A 130 27.29 -48.09 4.84
N GLU A 131 26.97 -48.50 3.63
CA GLU A 131 25.64 -48.66 3.09
C GLU A 131 25.03 -49.98 3.59
N ASP A 132 23.69 -50.01 3.55
CA ASP A 132 22.84 -51.14 3.14
C ASP A 132 21.82 -51.70 4.16
N GLY A 133 20.59 -51.87 3.66
CA GLY A 133 19.74 -53.03 3.96
C GLY A 133 18.76 -53.04 5.14
N SER A 134 17.61 -52.36 4.98
CA SER A 134 16.24 -52.93 5.02
C SER A 134 15.66 -53.73 6.23
N VAL A 135 14.33 -53.64 6.31
CA VAL A 135 13.28 -54.50 6.94
C VAL A 135 12.91 -54.44 8.45
N THR A 136 11.76 -53.77 8.66
CA THR A 136 10.52 -54.26 9.34
C THR A 136 10.32 -54.22 10.86
N ALA A 137 9.10 -53.74 11.19
CA ALA A 137 8.17 -54.19 12.25
C ALA A 137 8.33 -53.64 13.69
N GLY A 138 7.59 -52.54 13.93
CA GLY A 138 6.50 -52.48 14.91
C GLY A 138 6.73 -52.96 16.35
N SER A 139 6.66 -52.02 17.30
CA SER A 139 5.78 -52.17 18.47
C SER A 139 5.66 -50.86 19.24
N SER A 140 4.42 -50.40 19.35
CA SER A 140 3.99 -49.43 20.35
C SER A 140 4.18 -50.02 21.75
N SER A 141 4.68 -49.22 22.69
CA SER A 141 4.22 -49.30 24.07
C SER A 141 4.52 -48.02 24.82
N ARG A 142 3.43 -47.46 25.35
CA ARG A 142 3.35 -46.40 26.32
C ARG A 142 4.04 -46.88 27.60
N ALA A 143 5.02 -46.13 28.11
CA ALA A 143 5.44 -46.23 29.48
C ALA A 143 5.75 -44.81 29.99
N SER A 144 4.92 -44.36 30.94
CA SER A 144 5.24 -43.26 31.82
C SER A 144 6.46 -43.63 32.66
N SER A 145 7.59 -42.97 32.46
CA SER A 145 8.63 -42.90 33.48
C SER A 145 8.77 -41.46 33.95
N ARG A 146 8.36 -41.30 35.21
CA ARG A 146 8.52 -40.14 36.05
C ARG A 146 10.01 -40.10 36.45
N GLU A 147 10.88 -39.66 35.55
CA GLU A 147 12.28 -39.42 35.87
C GLU A 147 12.42 -38.03 36.52
N ARG A 148 12.72 -38.03 37.83
CA ARG A 148 13.22 -36.85 38.55
C ARG A 148 14.48 -36.36 37.83
N ARG A 149 14.43 -35.17 37.23
CA ARG A 149 15.65 -34.46 36.81
C ARG A 149 16.42 -34.01 38.05
N PRO A 150 17.70 -34.38 38.23
CA PRO A 150 18.52 -33.82 39.28
C PRO A 150 18.80 -32.34 39.00
N SER A 151 18.62 -31.57 40.04
CA SER A 151 18.60 -30.11 40.07
C SER A 151 19.99 -29.51 40.28
N TYR A 152 20.96 -29.74 39.40
CA TYR A 152 22.24 -29.01 39.40
C TYR A 152 22.84 -28.98 38.00
N ASP A 153 22.42 -28.02 37.19
CA ASP A 153 23.17 -27.59 36.00
C ASP A 153 23.02 -26.07 35.86
N LEU A 154 23.79 -25.35 36.69
CA LEU A 154 24.04 -23.91 36.56
C LEU A 154 25.30 -23.69 35.71
N THR A 155 25.43 -24.39 34.58
CA THR A 155 26.23 -23.84 33.49
C THR A 155 25.51 -22.60 33.00
N PRO A 156 26.13 -21.41 32.95
CA PRO A 156 25.48 -20.24 32.38
C PRO A 156 25.03 -20.62 30.97
N LYS A 157 23.72 -20.68 30.72
CA LYS A 157 23.18 -20.87 29.37
C LYS A 157 23.80 -19.78 28.51
N ARG A 158 24.79 -20.14 27.68
CA ARG A 158 25.53 -19.18 26.86
C ARG A 158 24.55 -18.47 25.92
N ARG A 159 24.23 -17.21 26.23
CA ARG A 159 23.25 -16.37 25.52
C ARG A 159 23.81 -15.89 24.19
N TRP A 160 22.97 -15.77 23.16
CA TRP A 160 23.34 -15.05 21.95
C TRP A 160 23.31 -13.55 22.24
N ARG A 161 24.32 -12.80 21.83
CA ARG A 161 24.40 -11.36 22.06
C ARG A 161 24.47 -10.62 20.73
N TYR A 162 23.50 -9.75 20.49
CA TYR A 162 23.44 -8.88 19.32
C TYR A 162 23.60 -7.43 19.77
N VAL A 163 24.41 -6.68 19.03
CA VAL A 163 24.63 -5.26 19.26
C VAL A 163 24.38 -4.50 17.96
N LEU A 164 23.68 -3.37 18.04
CA LEU A 164 23.46 -2.51 16.89
C LEU A 164 24.78 -1.89 16.42
N ASP A 165 25.13 -2.12 15.16
CA ASP A 165 26.33 -1.57 14.54
C ASP A 165 25.98 -0.37 13.66
N TRP A 166 26.45 0.81 14.10
CA TRP A 166 26.33 2.07 13.36
C TRP A 166 27.46 2.27 12.36
N THR A 167 28.58 1.55 12.50
CA THR A 167 29.78 1.80 11.68
C THR A 167 29.68 1.25 10.27
N SER A 168 28.86 0.21 10.09
CA SER A 168 28.61 -0.44 8.80
C SER A 168 27.39 0.14 8.08
N ALA A 169 26.63 1.05 8.71
CA ALA A 169 25.46 1.69 8.12
C ALA A 169 25.92 2.80 7.16
N GLY A 170 25.45 2.76 5.90
CA GLY A 170 25.58 3.90 4.98
C GLY A 170 24.67 5.05 5.41
N ASP A 171 24.90 6.27 4.88
CA ASP A 171 24.14 7.47 5.25
C ASP A 171 22.60 7.32 5.09
N ASP A 172 22.14 6.44 4.19
CA ASP A 172 20.72 6.21 3.88
C ASP A 172 20.15 4.86 4.39
N ASP A 173 20.99 3.97 4.93
CA ASP A 173 20.59 2.61 5.32
C ASP A 173 20.44 2.46 6.85
N PRO A 174 19.43 1.71 7.34
CA PRO A 174 19.29 1.49 8.77
C PRO A 174 20.45 0.63 9.31
N PRO A 175 20.99 0.95 10.50
CA PRO A 175 22.06 0.16 11.12
C PRO A 175 21.59 -1.25 11.41
N MET A 176 22.50 -2.22 11.34
CA MET A 176 22.19 -3.66 11.48
C MET A 176 22.68 -4.24 12.81
N LEU A 177 21.97 -5.25 13.30
CA LEU A 177 22.38 -6.03 14.47
C LEU A 177 23.50 -7.00 14.09
N VAL A 178 24.61 -6.92 14.80
CA VAL A 178 25.75 -7.82 14.62
C VAL A 178 25.89 -8.70 15.85
N GLN A 179 26.04 -10.01 15.62
CA GLN A 179 26.32 -10.94 16.70
C GLN A 179 27.73 -10.68 17.23
N ARG A 180 27.85 -10.49 18.54
CA ARG A 180 29.14 -10.38 19.22
C ARG A 180 29.28 -11.49 20.23
N ASP A 181 30.44 -12.13 20.23
CA ASP A 181 30.78 -13.08 21.28
C ASP A 181 30.95 -12.34 22.61
N GLU A 182 30.55 -13.02 23.69
CA GLU A 182 30.86 -12.58 25.05
C GLU A 182 32.38 -12.48 25.16
N PRO A 183 32.96 -11.35 25.60
CA PRO A 183 34.41 -11.27 25.75
C PRO A 183 34.81 -12.34 26.75
N SER A 184 35.49 -13.38 26.26
CA SER A 184 36.05 -14.43 27.10
C SER A 184 37.01 -13.75 28.08
N THR A 185 36.63 -13.64 29.34
CA THR A 185 37.53 -13.36 30.44
C THR A 185 38.45 -14.57 30.63
N SER A 186 39.40 -14.76 29.72
CA SER A 186 40.53 -15.66 29.95
C SER A 186 41.60 -15.42 28.90
N LEU A 187 42.73 -14.79 29.30
CA LEU A 187 44.10 -15.12 28.84
C LEU A 187 45.13 -14.15 29.45
N PHE A 188 45.26 -14.15 30.78
CA PHE A 188 46.55 -14.26 31.50
C PHE A 188 46.31 -14.20 33.01
N GLY A 189 46.57 -15.32 33.72
CA GLY A 189 46.84 -15.29 35.16
C GLY A 189 46.05 -16.25 36.07
N GLY A 190 46.32 -17.56 35.95
CA GLY A 190 46.33 -18.53 37.07
C GLY A 190 45.00 -18.97 37.74
N PRO A 191 44.95 -20.18 38.32
CA PRO A 191 43.79 -20.63 39.08
C PRO A 191 43.68 -19.85 40.40
N PRO A 192 42.47 -19.49 40.87
CA PRO A 192 42.33 -18.72 42.10
C PRO A 192 42.66 -19.59 43.32
N PRO A 193 43.25 -19.04 44.39
CA PRO A 193 43.50 -19.79 45.60
C PRO A 193 42.19 -20.18 46.28
N VAL A 194 42.11 -21.44 46.71
CA VAL A 194 41.01 -21.98 47.53
C VAL A 194 40.97 -21.20 48.85
N ARG A 195 40.00 -20.29 48.99
CA ARG A 195 39.80 -19.50 50.21
C ARG A 195 38.63 -20.08 51.02
N ASN A 196 38.96 -20.87 52.03
CA ASN A 196 38.02 -21.32 53.07
C ASN A 196 37.65 -20.14 53.99
N LYS A 197 36.76 -19.25 53.54
CA LYS A 197 35.95 -18.34 54.37
C LYS A 197 34.90 -17.64 53.50
N PRO A 198 33.63 -17.55 53.93
CA PRO A 198 32.62 -16.82 53.17
C PRO A 198 32.96 -15.32 53.14
N PRO A 199 32.82 -14.63 51.99
CA PRO A 199 33.06 -13.20 51.91
C PRO A 199 31.90 -12.42 52.57
N PRO A 200 32.16 -11.24 53.15
CA PRO A 200 31.09 -10.34 53.57
C PRO A 200 30.29 -9.86 52.35
N SER A 201 28.98 -9.71 52.55
CA SER A 201 28.00 -9.29 51.54
C SER A 201 28.43 -7.99 50.83
N ASN A 202 28.85 -8.10 49.57
CA ASN A 202 29.13 -6.95 48.73
C ASN A 202 27.81 -6.26 48.31
N GLU A 203 27.48 -5.15 48.95
CA GLU A 203 26.37 -4.24 48.56
C GLU A 203 26.50 -3.70 47.11
N HIS A 204 27.67 -3.82 46.49
CA HIS A 204 27.95 -3.31 45.15
C HIS A 204 27.36 -4.16 44.01
N PHE A 205 27.07 -5.45 44.23
CA PHE A 205 26.44 -6.29 43.19
C PHE A 205 24.94 -5.98 43.04
N PHE A 206 24.26 -5.69 44.14
CA PHE A 206 22.84 -5.36 44.14
C PHE A 206 22.53 -3.94 43.65
N ARG A 207 23.54 -3.04 43.59
CA ARG A 207 23.39 -1.72 42.96
C ARG A 207 23.29 -1.81 41.43
N SER A 208 23.93 -2.80 40.80
CA SER A 208 23.84 -3.01 39.34
C SER A 208 22.47 -3.55 38.91
N LEU A 209 21.73 -4.19 39.83
CA LEU A 209 20.34 -4.62 39.60
C LEU A 209 19.30 -3.53 39.96
N ALA A 210 19.70 -2.47 40.65
CA ALA A 210 18.81 -1.36 41.02
C ALA A 210 18.59 -0.36 39.87
N ASN A 211 19.52 -0.27 38.90
CA ASN A 211 19.38 0.59 37.72
C ASN A 211 18.36 0.07 36.69
N PHE A 212 17.79 -1.13 36.87
CA PHE A 212 16.68 -1.61 36.04
C PHE A 212 15.35 -0.93 36.36
N SER A 213 15.23 -0.28 37.52
CA SER A 213 13.95 0.26 38.01
C SER A 213 13.62 1.67 37.46
N SER A 214 14.46 2.27 36.60
CA SER A 214 14.26 3.65 36.12
C SER A 214 14.00 3.80 34.62
N LEU A 215 13.85 2.72 33.84
CA LEU A 215 13.32 2.81 32.48
C LEU A 215 11.80 2.64 32.51
N ASN A 216 11.11 3.65 33.04
CA ASN A 216 9.68 3.83 32.81
C ASN A 216 9.49 4.16 31.31
N LEU A 217 9.23 3.14 30.49
CA LEU A 217 8.78 3.28 29.10
C LEU A 217 7.31 3.74 28.98
N ASN A 218 6.76 4.30 30.05
CA ASN A 218 5.50 5.02 30.04
C ASN A 218 5.77 6.51 30.27
N ASP A 219 6.39 7.18 29.29
CA ASP A 219 6.33 8.63 29.24
C ASP A 219 5.22 9.07 28.27
N ARG A 220 4.07 9.35 28.86
CA ARG A 220 3.05 10.16 28.22
C ARG A 220 3.34 11.61 28.59
N SER A 221 3.85 12.34 27.60
CA SER A 221 3.87 13.81 27.47
C SER A 221 4.60 14.60 28.57
N GLN A 222 5.93 14.73 28.43
CA GLN A 222 6.66 15.95 28.83
C GLN A 222 6.94 16.87 27.62
N PRO A 223 7.06 18.19 27.81
CA PRO A 223 7.36 19.12 26.72
C PRO A 223 8.84 19.05 26.32
N SER A 224 9.07 18.45 25.15
CA SER A 224 10.04 18.83 24.10
C SER A 224 11.49 19.12 24.48
N GLU A 225 12.31 18.07 24.56
CA GLU A 225 13.57 18.08 23.80
C GLU A 225 13.26 17.66 22.35
N PRO A 226 13.85 18.29 21.33
CA PRO A 226 13.71 17.81 19.96
C PRO A 226 14.27 16.39 19.87
N ALA A 227 13.51 15.46 19.27
CA ALA A 227 13.97 14.09 19.03
C ALA A 227 15.34 14.14 18.35
N ALA A 228 16.35 13.52 18.96
CA ALA A 228 17.68 13.51 18.40
C ALA A 228 17.74 12.52 17.23
N PRO A 229 18.57 12.76 16.20
CA PRO A 229 18.84 11.75 15.18
C PRO A 229 19.30 10.45 15.86
N GLY A 230 18.65 9.34 15.52
CA GLY A 230 18.86 8.02 16.14
C GLY A 230 17.80 7.59 17.18
N ASP A 231 16.99 8.50 17.74
CA ASP A 231 15.85 8.10 18.58
C ASP A 231 14.75 7.38 17.76
N GLU A 232 14.62 7.74 16.48
CA GLU A 232 13.69 7.10 15.54
C GLU A 232 14.07 5.64 15.29
N VAL A 233 15.36 5.35 15.07
CA VAL A 233 15.88 3.98 14.90
C VAL A 233 15.60 3.12 16.14
N LEU A 234 15.81 3.66 17.34
CA LEU A 234 15.48 2.94 18.58
C LEU A 234 13.99 2.58 18.65
N LYS A 235 13.12 3.50 18.24
CA LYS A 235 11.67 3.28 18.18
C LYS A 235 11.31 2.22 17.14
N ASP A 236 11.94 2.23 15.96
CA ASP A 236 11.67 1.27 14.89
C ASP A 236 12.06 -0.16 15.29
N TYR A 237 13.22 -0.33 15.93
CA TYR A 237 13.63 -1.60 16.51
C TYR A 237 12.72 -2.06 17.66
N ASP A 238 12.28 -1.14 18.53
CA ASP A 238 11.31 -1.48 19.58
C ASP A 238 9.99 -1.98 18.96
N ASN A 239 9.51 -1.31 17.92
CA ASN A 239 8.31 -1.69 17.17
C ASN A 239 8.45 -3.05 16.47
N LEU A 240 9.64 -3.37 15.96
CA LEU A 240 9.95 -4.68 15.38
C LEU A 240 9.76 -5.79 16.42
N PHE A 241 10.43 -5.68 17.58
CA PHE A 241 10.34 -6.71 18.61
C PHE A 241 8.96 -6.79 19.25
N ARG A 242 8.28 -5.65 19.44
CA ARG A 242 6.87 -5.65 19.85
C ARG A 242 6.03 -6.51 18.92
N THR A 243 6.21 -6.33 17.61
CA THR A 243 5.45 -7.05 16.59
C THR A 243 5.73 -8.55 16.62
N MET A 244 6.99 -8.97 16.76
CA MET A 244 7.37 -10.39 16.92
C MET A 244 6.73 -11.02 18.18
N TYR A 245 6.61 -10.24 19.26
CA TYR A 245 5.96 -10.65 20.51
C TYR A 245 4.46 -10.38 20.55
N GLN A 246 3.84 -10.10 19.40
CA GLN A 246 2.41 -9.85 19.22
C GLN A 246 1.86 -8.60 19.94
N TYR A 247 2.72 -7.73 20.46
CA TYR A 247 2.35 -6.41 20.94
C TYR A 247 2.11 -5.46 19.74
N PRO A 248 1.16 -4.51 19.86
CA PRO A 248 0.96 -3.52 18.81
C PRO A 248 2.18 -2.58 18.70
N PRO A 249 2.65 -2.28 17.48
CA PRO A 249 3.67 -1.25 17.29
C PRO A 249 3.11 0.13 17.64
N ILE A 250 3.99 1.01 18.10
CA ILE A 250 3.68 2.39 18.48
C ILE A 250 3.84 3.26 17.23
N LEU A 251 2.75 3.38 16.48
CA LEU A 251 2.65 4.15 15.24
C LEU A 251 1.62 5.28 15.41
N ASP A 252 1.83 6.42 14.75
CA ASP A 252 0.91 7.56 14.79
C ASP A 252 -0.46 7.20 14.18
N SER A 253 -1.53 7.27 14.98
CA SER A 253 -2.89 6.98 14.52
C SER A 253 -3.67 8.20 14.00
N ILE A 254 -3.08 9.39 14.01
CA ILE A 254 -3.75 10.67 13.72
C ILE A 254 -3.24 11.27 12.41
N ASN A 255 -1.92 11.41 12.28
CA ASN A 255 -1.28 12.01 11.12
C ASN A 255 -0.78 10.94 10.14
N ILE A 256 -1.42 10.88 8.96
CA ILE A 256 -1.08 9.89 7.92
C ILE A 256 0.33 10.10 7.37
N ALA A 257 0.83 11.33 7.31
CA ALA A 257 2.17 11.59 6.79
C ALA A 257 3.25 11.01 7.72
N THR A 258 3.10 11.22 9.04
CA THR A 258 3.98 10.65 10.06
C THR A 258 3.81 9.12 10.12
N ALA A 259 2.57 8.64 10.10
CA ALA A 259 2.30 7.20 10.09
C ALA A 259 2.94 6.51 8.87
N TYR A 260 2.88 7.15 7.70
CA TYR A 260 3.52 6.66 6.48
C TYR A 260 5.04 6.53 6.65
N THR A 261 5.72 7.56 7.18
CA THR A 261 7.18 7.51 7.37
C THR A 261 7.58 6.44 8.39
N GLU A 262 6.84 6.33 9.49
CA GLU A 262 7.08 5.30 10.53
C GLU A 262 6.83 3.88 10.00
N CYS A 263 5.72 3.67 9.28
CA CYS A 263 5.42 2.37 8.66
C CYS A 263 6.48 2.01 7.62
N LYS A 264 6.92 2.97 6.82
CA LYS A 264 7.97 2.78 5.81
C LYS A 264 9.27 2.34 6.48
N ALA A 265 9.72 3.03 7.54
CA ALA A 265 10.94 2.68 8.26
C ALA A 265 10.85 1.28 8.88
N LEU A 266 9.73 0.96 9.53
CA LEU A 266 9.48 -0.35 10.13
C LEU A 266 9.44 -1.48 9.08
N LEU A 267 8.85 -1.25 7.90
CA LEU A 267 8.84 -2.23 6.81
C LEU A 267 10.22 -2.45 6.20
N HIS A 268 11.02 -1.39 6.02
CA HIS A 268 12.40 -1.53 5.55
C HIS A 268 13.25 -2.33 6.54
N LEU A 269 13.07 -2.08 7.83
CA LEU A 269 13.72 -2.89 8.87
C LEU A 269 13.26 -4.35 8.78
N ALA A 270 11.96 -4.58 8.58
CA ALA A 270 11.41 -5.93 8.50
C ALA A 270 11.87 -6.71 7.25
N ASP A 271 12.05 -6.03 6.12
CA ASP A 271 12.64 -6.57 4.90
C ASP A 271 14.09 -7.03 5.16
N MET A 272 14.89 -6.17 5.79
CA MET A 272 16.28 -6.45 6.16
C MET A 272 16.43 -7.65 7.11
N TYR A 273 15.47 -7.86 8.02
CA TYR A 273 15.45 -9.01 8.95
C TYR A 273 14.65 -10.20 8.43
N ASP A 274 14.16 -10.16 7.19
CA ASP A 274 13.33 -11.21 6.59
C ASP A 274 12.13 -11.61 7.48
N CYS A 275 11.28 -10.62 7.79
CA CYS A 275 10.12 -10.76 8.66
C CYS A 275 8.90 -9.93 8.22
N LEU A 276 8.80 -9.64 6.92
CA LEU A 276 7.71 -8.86 6.32
C LEU A 276 6.32 -9.46 6.58
N ASP A 277 6.20 -10.78 6.66
CA ASP A 277 4.92 -11.48 6.84
C ASP A 277 4.19 -11.06 8.12
N ILE A 278 4.95 -10.85 9.20
CA ILE A 278 4.41 -10.50 10.51
C ILE A 278 4.23 -9.00 10.64
N VAL A 279 5.23 -8.24 10.20
CA VAL A 279 5.23 -6.78 10.31
C VAL A 279 4.25 -6.15 9.33
N GLY A 280 4.23 -6.64 8.08
CA GLY A 280 3.32 -6.22 7.02
C GLY A 280 1.86 -6.31 7.44
N SER A 281 1.44 -7.42 8.03
CA SER A 281 0.08 -7.59 8.55
C SER A 281 -0.30 -6.54 9.61
N ARG A 282 0.64 -6.18 10.51
CA ARG A 282 0.40 -5.14 11.53
C ARG A 282 0.34 -3.75 10.93
N VAL A 283 1.20 -3.45 9.97
CA VAL A 283 1.24 -2.17 9.24
C VAL A 283 -0.02 -1.98 8.39
N ASP A 284 -0.44 -3.01 7.66
CA ASP A 284 -1.67 -3.01 6.87
C ASP A 284 -2.88 -2.65 7.74
N HIS A 285 -3.07 -3.37 8.84
CA HIS A 285 -4.17 -3.10 9.77
C HIS A 285 -4.08 -1.68 10.39
N HIS A 286 -2.87 -1.17 10.66
CA HIS A 286 -2.70 0.19 11.15
C HIS A 286 -3.13 1.23 10.10
N LEU A 287 -2.66 1.10 8.86
CA LEU A 287 -2.93 2.05 7.79
C LEU A 287 -4.41 2.03 7.37
N LEU A 288 -5.03 0.86 7.24
CA LEU A 288 -6.43 0.73 6.83
C LEU A 288 -7.40 1.38 7.83
N ARG A 289 -7.01 1.61 9.09
CA ARG A 289 -7.82 2.36 10.06
C ARG A 289 -8.04 3.83 9.69
N PHE A 290 -7.18 4.41 8.87
CA PHE A 290 -7.41 5.77 8.34
C PHE A 290 -8.58 5.84 7.35
N GLY A 291 -9.04 4.69 6.82
CA GLY A 291 -10.19 4.57 5.93
C GLY A 291 -10.08 5.46 4.70
N ALA A 292 -11.16 6.17 4.36
CA ALA A 292 -11.22 7.03 3.18
C ALA A 292 -10.12 8.11 3.10
N ARG A 293 -9.54 8.52 4.24
CA ARG A 293 -8.42 9.49 4.25
C ARG A 293 -7.14 8.89 3.66
N LEU A 294 -6.93 7.58 3.84
CA LEU A 294 -5.80 6.85 3.24
C LEU A 294 -5.92 6.82 1.72
N PHE A 295 -7.06 6.40 1.19
CA PHE A 295 -7.26 6.29 -0.27
C PHE A 295 -7.09 7.63 -0.99
N LYS A 296 -7.49 8.74 -0.34
CA LYS A 296 -7.20 10.11 -0.84
C LYS A 296 -5.70 10.43 -0.89
N GLN A 297 -4.92 9.93 0.07
CA GLN A 297 -3.46 10.09 0.06
C GLN A 297 -2.80 9.18 -0.98
N ILE A 298 -3.29 7.95 -1.16
CA ILE A 298 -2.81 7.03 -2.20
C ILE A 298 -2.97 7.67 -3.58
N ALA A 299 -4.14 8.24 -3.90
CA ALA A 299 -4.36 8.95 -5.16
C ALA A 299 -3.43 10.16 -5.38
N LYS A 300 -2.92 10.77 -4.29
CA LYS A 300 -1.98 11.90 -4.35
C LYS A 300 -0.54 11.46 -4.59
N TYR A 301 -0.14 10.31 -4.02
CA TYR A 301 1.22 9.78 -4.16
C TYR A 301 1.23 8.28 -4.53
N PRO A 302 0.68 7.88 -5.70
CA PRO A 302 0.51 6.46 -6.01
C PRO A 302 1.80 5.63 -5.99
N PRO A 303 2.93 6.06 -6.59
CA PRO A 303 4.16 5.24 -6.61
C PRO A 303 4.70 4.93 -5.21
N SER A 304 4.60 5.90 -4.31
CA SER A 304 5.05 5.77 -2.92
C SER A 304 4.23 4.72 -2.15
N TYR A 305 2.89 4.79 -2.28
CA TYR A 305 2.00 3.82 -1.64
C TYR A 305 1.98 2.46 -2.33
N LEU A 306 2.33 2.38 -3.61
CA LEU A 306 2.53 1.12 -4.31
C LEU A 306 3.69 0.34 -3.69
N LYS A 307 4.85 0.98 -3.49
CA LYS A 307 6.00 0.37 -2.84
C LYS A 307 5.70 -0.02 -1.39
N LEU A 308 5.01 0.86 -0.65
CA LEU A 308 4.59 0.57 0.73
C LEU A 308 3.64 -0.62 0.81
N GLY A 309 2.62 -0.65 -0.06
CA GLY A 309 1.65 -1.74 -0.15
C GLY A 309 2.29 -3.06 -0.54
N TYR A 310 3.31 -3.01 -1.42
CA TYR A 310 4.11 -4.17 -1.80
C TYR A 310 4.86 -4.77 -0.61
N LEU A 311 5.64 -3.95 0.11
CA LEU A 311 6.40 -4.41 1.29
C LEU A 311 5.47 -4.89 2.42
N ALA A 312 4.34 -4.20 2.63
CA ALA A 312 3.35 -4.61 3.62
C ALA A 312 2.57 -5.87 3.24
N ARG A 313 2.69 -6.33 1.99
CA ARG A 313 1.81 -7.35 1.36
C ARG A 313 0.33 -7.03 1.54
N SER A 314 -0.01 -5.74 1.48
CA SER A 314 -1.38 -5.25 1.62
C SER A 314 -2.07 -5.28 0.27
N ARG A 315 -2.96 -6.26 0.08
CA ARG A 315 -3.77 -6.39 -1.14
C ARG A 315 -4.53 -5.09 -1.46
N THR A 316 -5.15 -4.48 -0.47
CA THR A 316 -5.99 -3.29 -0.64
C THR A 316 -5.16 -2.06 -1.03
N ILE A 317 -4.08 -1.78 -0.30
CA ILE A 317 -3.23 -0.60 -0.56
C ILE A 317 -2.51 -0.75 -1.89
N PHE A 318 -1.99 -1.95 -2.18
CA PHE A 318 -1.31 -2.25 -3.44
C PHE A 318 -2.25 -2.10 -4.64
N THR A 319 -3.43 -2.73 -4.60
CA THR A 319 -4.41 -2.67 -5.71
C THR A 319 -4.85 -1.24 -5.98
N GLU A 320 -5.21 -0.49 -4.93
CA GLU A 320 -5.59 0.92 -5.04
C GLU A 320 -4.48 1.72 -5.72
N ALA A 321 -3.24 1.62 -5.23
CA ALA A 321 -2.10 2.35 -5.76
C ALA A 321 -1.78 1.95 -7.22
N LEU A 322 -1.84 0.66 -7.53
CA LEU A 322 -1.55 0.12 -8.87
C LEU A 322 -2.53 0.65 -9.91
N ILE A 323 -3.84 0.68 -9.62
CA ILE A 323 -4.85 1.23 -10.54
C ILE A 323 -4.56 2.71 -10.84
N HIS A 324 -4.17 3.51 -9.84
CA HIS A 324 -3.77 4.90 -10.06
C HIS A 324 -2.52 5.02 -10.94
N VAL A 325 -1.52 4.17 -10.73
CA VAL A 325 -0.28 4.16 -11.53
C VAL A 325 -0.57 3.78 -12.98
N VAL A 326 -1.33 2.70 -13.20
CA VAL A 326 -1.73 2.23 -14.55
C VAL A 326 -2.51 3.32 -15.29
N GLY A 327 -3.46 3.98 -14.63
CA GLY A 327 -4.23 5.07 -15.23
C GLY A 327 -3.36 6.28 -15.62
N GLN A 328 -2.24 6.50 -14.92
CA GLN A 328 -1.30 7.60 -15.16
C GLN A 328 -0.12 7.21 -16.06
N TRP A 329 -0.05 5.96 -16.53
CA TRP A 329 1.06 5.50 -17.35
C TRP A 329 1.02 6.15 -18.75
N PRO A 330 2.17 6.54 -19.35
CA PRO A 330 3.56 6.37 -18.88
C PRO A 330 4.10 7.52 -18.02
N LEU A 331 3.28 8.51 -17.62
CA LEU A 331 3.75 9.67 -16.85
C LEU A 331 4.30 9.28 -15.47
N ALA A 332 3.78 8.20 -14.88
CA ALA A 332 4.26 7.67 -13.60
C ALA A 332 5.57 6.87 -13.72
N ALA A 333 5.96 6.42 -14.93
CA ALA A 333 7.08 5.49 -15.13
C ALA A 333 8.44 5.96 -14.56
N PRO A 334 8.87 7.23 -14.73
CA PRO A 334 10.16 7.68 -14.20
C PRO A 334 10.25 7.60 -12.67
N GLN A 335 9.14 7.82 -11.97
CA GLN A 335 9.12 7.77 -10.50
C GLN A 335 9.22 6.35 -9.97
N LEU A 336 8.61 5.38 -10.67
CA LEU A 336 8.71 3.97 -10.29
C LEU A 336 10.09 3.38 -10.62
N ARG A 337 10.64 3.68 -11.80
CA ARG A 337 11.95 3.17 -12.22
C ARG A 337 13.09 3.66 -11.33
N ASN A 338 13.00 4.90 -10.85
CA ASN A 338 13.96 5.43 -9.88
C ASN A 338 13.73 4.92 -8.45
N GLY A 339 12.55 4.37 -8.16
CA GLY A 339 12.09 4.03 -6.82
C GLY A 339 12.52 2.65 -6.29
N GLN A 340 13.31 1.88 -7.06
CA GLN A 340 13.68 0.49 -6.74
C GLN A 340 12.44 -0.34 -6.39
N ILE A 341 11.57 -0.53 -7.37
CA ILE A 341 10.42 -1.45 -7.30
C ILE A 341 10.82 -2.73 -8.02
N ASP A 342 10.26 -3.86 -7.58
CA ASP A 342 10.47 -5.16 -8.21
C ASP A 342 10.13 -5.13 -9.71
N ALA A 343 10.95 -5.78 -10.52
CA ALA A 343 10.75 -5.86 -11.96
C ALA A 343 9.40 -6.49 -12.31
N ASN A 344 8.98 -7.53 -11.56
CA ASN A 344 7.72 -8.22 -11.79
C ASN A 344 6.51 -7.28 -11.63
N VAL A 345 6.58 -6.31 -10.71
CA VAL A 345 5.52 -5.31 -10.51
C VAL A 345 5.49 -4.31 -11.66
N VAL A 346 6.64 -3.95 -12.23
CA VAL A 346 6.71 -3.06 -13.40
C VAL A 346 6.13 -3.76 -14.63
N ASP A 347 6.49 -5.02 -14.86
CA ASP A 347 5.97 -5.83 -15.97
C ASP A 347 4.44 -5.96 -15.87
N LEU A 348 3.91 -6.25 -14.67
CA LEU A 348 2.47 -6.26 -14.41
C LEU A 348 1.78 -4.91 -14.74
N ILE A 349 2.42 -3.78 -14.43
CA ILE A 349 1.88 -2.45 -14.74
C ILE A 349 1.85 -2.22 -16.25
N GLU A 350 2.89 -2.64 -16.97
CA GLU A 350 2.96 -2.54 -18.42
C GLU A 350 1.87 -3.40 -19.08
N ASP A 351 1.71 -4.65 -18.65
CA ASP A 351 0.63 -5.54 -19.11
C ASP A 351 -0.76 -4.94 -18.86
N LYS A 352 -1.01 -4.43 -17.63
CA LYS A 352 -2.30 -3.80 -17.29
C LYS A 352 -2.55 -2.49 -18.04
N TYR A 353 -1.50 -1.79 -18.42
CA TYR A 353 -1.62 -0.60 -19.25
C TYR A 353 -1.98 -0.96 -20.69
N ASP A 354 -1.39 -2.02 -21.24
CA ASP A 354 -1.72 -2.52 -22.57
C ASP A 354 -3.18 -3.01 -22.64
N ASP A 355 -3.64 -3.73 -21.62
CA ASP A 355 -5.06 -4.09 -21.45
C ASP A 355 -5.96 -2.84 -21.48
N LEU A 356 -5.61 -1.82 -20.69
CA LEU A 356 -6.38 -0.57 -20.61
C LEU A 356 -6.42 0.15 -21.97
N ARG A 357 -5.31 0.15 -22.70
CA ARG A 357 -5.20 0.71 -24.04
C ARG A 357 -6.07 -0.04 -25.05
N GLU A 358 -6.05 -1.38 -25.04
CA GLU A 358 -6.92 -2.18 -25.90
C GLU A 358 -8.40 -1.88 -25.59
N GLN A 359 -8.77 -1.75 -24.31
CA GLN A 359 -10.13 -1.36 -23.92
C GLN A 359 -10.50 0.03 -24.44
N GLN A 360 -9.58 0.99 -24.38
CA GLN A 360 -9.80 2.32 -24.93
C GLN A 360 -10.02 2.27 -26.44
N GLU A 361 -9.16 1.60 -27.19
CA GLU A 361 -9.25 1.47 -28.66
C GLU A 361 -10.54 0.77 -29.08
N ARG A 362 -10.96 -0.26 -28.34
CA ARG A 362 -12.24 -0.95 -28.56
C ARG A 362 -13.44 -0.03 -28.36
N VAL A 363 -13.39 0.87 -27.38
CA VAL A 363 -14.46 1.86 -27.13
C VAL A 363 -14.43 2.97 -28.17
N GLU A 364 -13.26 3.50 -28.52
CA GLU A 364 -13.10 4.48 -29.59
C GLU A 364 -13.67 3.95 -30.91
N PHE A 365 -13.35 2.71 -31.26
CA PHE A 365 -13.89 2.04 -32.45
C PHE A 365 -15.43 1.97 -32.42
N ARG A 366 -16.04 1.68 -31.27
CA ARG A 366 -17.51 1.69 -31.12
C ARG A 366 -18.09 3.09 -31.27
N LEU A 367 -17.47 4.09 -30.65
CA LEU A 367 -17.89 5.50 -30.73
C LEU A 367 -17.90 6.01 -32.16
N TRP A 368 -16.84 5.72 -32.92
CA TRP A 368 -16.74 6.11 -34.33
C TRP A 368 -17.76 5.40 -35.23
N ARG A 369 -18.16 4.17 -34.87
CA ARG A 369 -19.14 3.37 -35.60
C ARG A 369 -20.58 3.60 -35.16
N LEU A 370 -20.84 4.53 -34.24
CA LEU A 370 -22.20 4.92 -33.90
C LEU A 370 -22.92 5.42 -35.15
N ASN A 371 -24.15 4.96 -35.30
CA ASN A 371 -25.06 5.33 -36.38
C ASN A 371 -26.48 5.39 -35.82
N LEU A 372 -27.27 6.28 -36.39
CA LEU A 372 -28.71 6.34 -36.18
C LEU A 372 -29.41 5.52 -37.25
N THR A 373 -30.61 5.04 -36.93
CA THR A 373 -31.50 4.35 -37.87
C THR A 373 -32.75 5.18 -38.11
N THR A 374 -33.22 5.21 -39.35
CA THR A 374 -34.51 5.81 -39.69
C THR A 374 -35.66 4.96 -39.14
N THR A 375 -36.91 5.45 -39.22
CA THR A 375 -38.09 4.66 -38.85
C THR A 375 -38.27 3.38 -39.68
N ARG A 376 -37.60 3.31 -40.84
CA ARG A 376 -37.57 2.13 -41.73
C ARG A 376 -36.46 1.14 -41.36
N GLY A 377 -35.63 1.43 -40.36
CA GLY A 377 -34.49 0.62 -39.95
C GLY A 377 -33.22 0.80 -40.81
N GLU A 378 -33.26 1.69 -41.80
CA GLU A 378 -32.09 2.00 -42.63
C GLU A 378 -31.09 2.90 -41.88
N ARG A 379 -29.80 2.75 -42.18
CA ARG A 379 -28.77 3.64 -41.63
C ARG A 379 -28.95 5.05 -42.17
N VAL A 380 -28.85 6.04 -41.30
CA VAL A 380 -28.92 7.45 -41.66
C VAL A 380 -27.76 7.82 -42.59
N ASN A 381 -28.08 8.47 -43.69
CA ASN A 381 -27.18 8.98 -44.72
C ASN A 381 -27.71 10.34 -45.24
N PRO A 382 -26.92 11.09 -46.03
CA PRO A 382 -27.34 12.41 -46.51
C PRO A 382 -28.63 12.41 -47.33
N TYR A 383 -28.98 11.28 -47.97
CA TYR A 383 -30.09 11.17 -48.91
C TYR A 383 -31.41 10.77 -48.25
N ASN A 384 -31.38 10.03 -47.12
CA ASN A 384 -32.60 9.57 -46.44
C ASN A 384 -33.02 10.43 -45.24
N ASP A 385 -32.07 10.96 -44.46
CA ASP A 385 -32.32 11.83 -43.31
C ASP A 385 -31.13 12.78 -43.10
N TYR A 386 -31.12 13.86 -43.89
CA TYR A 386 -30.04 14.84 -43.89
C TYR A 386 -29.82 15.49 -42.52
N LEU A 387 -30.90 15.78 -41.78
CA LEU A 387 -30.81 16.45 -40.47
C LEU A 387 -30.15 15.54 -39.43
N SER A 388 -30.54 14.27 -39.36
CA SER A 388 -29.91 13.28 -38.48
C SER A 388 -28.46 13.01 -38.89
N TRP A 389 -28.17 12.98 -40.20
CA TRP A 389 -26.81 12.81 -40.72
C TRP A 389 -25.90 13.98 -40.33
N LEU A 390 -26.43 15.20 -40.37
CA LEU A 390 -25.71 16.38 -39.93
C LEU A 390 -25.39 16.31 -38.42
N GLY A 391 -26.31 15.77 -37.62
CA GLY A 391 -26.11 15.57 -36.18
C GLY A 391 -25.02 14.53 -35.88
N LEU A 392 -25.02 13.42 -36.60
CA LEU A 392 -23.94 12.41 -36.54
C LEU A 392 -22.58 13.01 -36.93
N SER A 393 -22.55 13.86 -37.96
CA SER A 393 -21.33 14.50 -38.45
C SER A 393 -20.78 15.48 -37.41
N LEU A 394 -21.64 16.30 -36.81
CA LEU A 394 -21.26 17.20 -35.73
C LEU A 394 -20.73 16.45 -34.50
N PHE A 395 -21.39 15.35 -34.10
CA PHE A 395 -20.91 14.52 -32.99
C PHE A 395 -19.55 13.92 -33.27
N ARG A 396 -19.32 13.39 -34.48
CA ARG A 396 -18.02 12.81 -34.88
C ARG A 396 -16.92 13.87 -34.91
N GLN A 397 -17.22 15.08 -35.36
CA GLN A 397 -16.27 16.19 -35.29
C GLN A 397 -15.92 16.53 -33.84
N TRP A 398 -16.94 16.68 -32.97
CA TRP A 398 -16.72 16.92 -31.56
C TRP A 398 -15.88 15.80 -30.91
N LEU A 399 -16.15 14.54 -31.26
CA LEU A 399 -15.39 13.39 -30.77
C LEU A 399 -13.93 13.50 -31.19
N ALA A 400 -13.66 13.75 -32.48
CA ALA A 400 -12.30 13.93 -32.99
C ALA A 400 -11.54 15.02 -32.24
N GLU A 401 -12.15 16.20 -32.08
CA GLU A 401 -11.54 17.35 -31.41
C GLU A 401 -11.20 17.07 -29.93
N ASN A 402 -11.91 16.14 -29.29
CA ASN A 402 -11.72 15.83 -27.87
C ASN A 402 -10.88 14.56 -27.62
N THR A 403 -10.81 13.60 -28.56
CA THR A 403 -10.02 12.36 -28.37
C THR A 403 -8.71 12.34 -29.15
N THR A 404 -8.58 13.12 -30.22
CA THR A 404 -7.33 13.19 -30.98
C THR A 404 -6.48 14.37 -30.50
N PRO A 405 -5.18 14.15 -30.15
CA PRO A 405 -4.30 15.25 -29.81
C PRO A 405 -4.13 16.19 -31.01
N ALA A 406 -4.08 17.50 -30.74
CA ALA A 406 -3.88 18.49 -31.78
C ALA A 406 -2.58 18.18 -32.56
N PRO A 407 -2.61 18.24 -33.91
CA PRO A 407 -1.42 18.01 -34.70
C PRO A 407 -0.33 18.99 -34.29
N VAL A 408 0.88 18.47 -34.05
CA VAL A 408 2.04 19.30 -33.71
C VAL A 408 2.24 20.34 -34.83
N PRO A 409 2.28 21.66 -34.50
CA PRO A 409 2.45 22.67 -35.52
C PRO A 409 3.79 22.45 -36.22
N ILE A 410 3.73 22.19 -37.53
CA ILE A 410 4.88 21.88 -38.40
C ILE A 410 5.86 23.07 -38.48
N LEU A 411 5.43 24.27 -38.10
CA LEU A 411 6.26 25.47 -38.05
C LEU A 411 6.95 25.59 -36.69
N LYS A 412 8.18 25.06 -36.66
CA LYS A 412 9.19 25.28 -35.61
C LYS A 412 9.49 26.77 -35.51
N ASN A 413 8.80 27.51 -34.64
CA ASN A 413 9.11 28.92 -34.42
C ASN A 413 10.44 29.02 -33.66
N SER A 414 11.52 29.13 -34.43
CA SER A 414 12.89 29.25 -33.94
C SER A 414 13.12 30.67 -33.41
N SER A 415 12.57 30.98 -32.25
CA SER A 415 12.91 32.19 -31.49
C SER A 415 13.64 31.78 -30.21
N ARG A 416 14.91 31.42 -30.40
CA ARG A 416 16.05 31.63 -29.50
C ARG A 416 15.74 31.61 -27.99
N SER A 417 15.92 30.44 -27.38
CA SER A 417 16.40 30.34 -26.01
C SER A 417 17.83 30.89 -25.99
N SER A 418 18.03 32.10 -25.46
CA SER A 418 19.35 32.59 -25.10
C SER A 418 19.57 32.33 -23.61
N SER A 419 20.14 31.15 -23.32
CA SER A 419 20.93 30.92 -22.13
C SER A 419 22.20 31.79 -22.21
N ALA A 420 22.33 32.74 -21.29
CA ALA A 420 23.59 33.42 -21.02
C ALA A 420 23.76 33.57 -19.52
N THR A 421 24.50 32.63 -18.95
CA THR A 421 25.30 32.78 -17.73
C THR A 421 26.24 33.98 -17.88
N ALA A 422 26.11 34.96 -16.98
CA ALA A 422 27.18 35.91 -16.70
C ALA A 422 27.11 36.33 -15.22
N VAL A 423 28.12 35.87 -14.49
CA VAL A 423 28.54 36.34 -13.17
C VAL A 423 29.06 37.78 -13.31
N SER A 424 28.62 38.71 -12.45
CA SER A 424 29.51 39.61 -11.68
C SER A 424 28.81 40.86 -11.11
N HIS A 425 29.20 41.16 -9.87
CA HIS A 425 29.32 42.46 -9.21
C HIS A 425 28.08 43.31 -8.84
N ARG A 426 27.84 43.34 -7.51
CA ARG A 426 27.41 44.54 -6.77
C ARG A 426 28.50 45.64 -6.87
N PRO A 427 28.13 46.92 -6.83
CA PRO A 427 28.28 47.65 -5.58
C PRO A 427 27.10 48.57 -5.21
N ARG A 428 27.35 49.37 -4.17
CA ARG A 428 26.50 49.97 -3.13
C ARG A 428 25.98 51.38 -3.48
N ALA A 429 24.99 51.84 -2.67
CA ALA A 429 24.60 53.24 -2.38
C ALA A 429 23.78 53.98 -3.46
N SER A 430 22.88 54.94 -3.21
CA SER A 430 22.20 55.51 -2.05
C SER A 430 21.18 56.56 -2.57
N SER A 431 20.09 56.79 -1.83
CA SER A 431 19.34 58.06 -1.73
C SER A 431 18.38 58.53 -2.84
N GLN A 432 17.10 58.62 -2.42
CA GLN A 432 16.18 59.76 -2.53
C GLN A 432 15.35 60.05 -3.81
N SER A 433 14.03 60.01 -3.54
CA SER A 433 12.98 60.99 -3.87
C SER A 433 12.16 60.88 -5.17
N SER A 434 10.83 60.86 -4.97
CA SER A 434 9.73 61.47 -5.78
C SER A 434 9.61 61.05 -7.25
N THR A 435 8.47 60.69 -7.84
CA THR A 435 7.05 61.03 -7.60
C THR A 435 6.22 60.27 -8.66
N HIS A 436 4.91 60.10 -8.41
CA HIS A 436 3.82 59.91 -9.39
C HIS A 436 3.85 58.69 -10.35
N ALA A 437 2.91 57.76 -10.16
CA ALA A 437 1.66 57.70 -10.94
C ALA A 437 1.04 56.31 -10.81
N VAL A 438 -0.14 56.28 -10.19
CA VAL A 438 -1.05 55.14 -10.21
C VAL A 438 -1.52 54.95 -11.65
N THR A 439 -1.13 53.84 -12.28
CA THR A 439 -1.84 53.30 -13.43
C THR A 439 -2.04 51.82 -13.19
N GLN A 440 -3.23 51.52 -12.69
CA GLN A 440 -3.73 50.20 -12.38
C GLN A 440 -3.90 49.44 -13.72
N ARG A 441 -2.86 48.71 -14.15
CA ARG A 441 -3.00 47.72 -15.22
C ARG A 441 -3.77 46.53 -14.65
N VAL A 442 -5.02 46.42 -15.07
CA VAL A 442 -5.85 45.22 -14.93
C VAL A 442 -5.07 44.03 -15.51
N PRO A 443 -4.86 42.91 -14.78
CA PRO A 443 -4.29 41.72 -15.37
C PRO A 443 -5.29 41.16 -16.38
N VAL A 444 -4.91 41.15 -17.64
CA VAL A 444 -5.59 40.39 -18.70
C VAL A 444 -5.52 38.91 -18.28
N PRO A 445 -6.63 38.16 -18.28
CA PRO A 445 -6.59 36.75 -17.92
C PRO A 445 -5.71 36.03 -18.93
N SER A 446 -4.70 35.33 -18.42
CA SER A 446 -3.87 34.41 -19.19
C SER A 446 -4.79 33.41 -19.90
N THR A 447 -4.88 33.52 -21.22
CA THR A 447 -5.45 32.48 -22.06
C THR A 447 -4.57 31.25 -21.88
N GLN A 448 -5.08 30.31 -21.08
CA GLN A 448 -4.50 29.00 -20.85
C GLN A 448 -4.25 28.36 -22.22
N THR A 449 -3.00 27.97 -22.44
CA THR A 449 -2.64 27.01 -23.49
C THR A 449 -3.56 25.79 -23.36
N PRO A 450 -4.13 25.25 -24.46
CA PRO A 450 -5.00 24.09 -24.37
C PRO A 450 -4.18 22.93 -23.80
N SER A 451 -4.46 22.57 -22.54
CA SER A 451 -3.94 21.37 -21.90
C SER A 451 -4.29 20.17 -22.78
N ALA A 452 -3.33 19.27 -23.02
CA ALA A 452 -3.55 18.05 -23.79
C ALA A 452 -4.88 17.37 -23.35
N PRO A 453 -5.69 16.88 -24.30
CA PRO A 453 -6.98 16.27 -23.99
C PRO A 453 -6.75 15.13 -23.01
N ASN A 454 -7.38 15.24 -21.84
CA ASN A 454 -7.34 14.24 -20.81
C ASN A 454 -8.39 13.16 -21.16
N PRO A 455 -7.99 11.98 -21.67
CA PRO A 455 -8.93 11.00 -22.21
C PRO A 455 -9.95 10.56 -21.17
N GLY A 456 -9.54 10.39 -19.91
CA GLY A 456 -10.44 10.04 -18.81
C GLY A 456 -11.57 11.04 -18.61
N ARG A 457 -11.27 12.34 -18.72
CA ARG A 457 -12.30 13.40 -18.62
C ARG A 457 -13.30 13.33 -19.76
N VAL A 458 -12.84 13.08 -20.99
CA VAL A 458 -13.70 13.01 -22.18
C VAL A 458 -14.62 11.80 -22.11
N TYR A 459 -14.10 10.64 -21.71
CA TYR A 459 -14.93 9.44 -21.55
C TYR A 459 -15.99 9.61 -20.44
N ARG A 460 -15.66 10.28 -19.34
CA ARG A 460 -16.66 10.62 -18.31
C ARG A 460 -17.70 11.60 -18.79
N LEU A 461 -17.30 12.56 -19.63
CA LEU A 461 -18.24 13.49 -20.27
C LEU A 461 -19.23 12.74 -21.16
N LEU A 462 -18.75 11.83 -22.01
CA LEU A 462 -19.55 10.94 -22.84
C LEU A 462 -20.47 10.02 -22.01
N GLY A 463 -19.97 9.55 -20.86
CA GLY A 463 -20.70 8.67 -19.93
C GLY A 463 -21.73 9.38 -19.05
N SER A 464 -21.75 10.72 -19.03
CA SER A 464 -22.59 11.49 -18.12
C SER A 464 -24.09 11.26 -18.37
N THR A 465 -24.87 11.17 -17.30
CA THR A 465 -26.34 11.15 -17.35
C THR A 465 -26.94 12.45 -17.84
N SER A 466 -26.21 13.57 -17.69
CA SER A 466 -26.66 14.88 -18.11
C SER A 466 -26.35 15.12 -19.59
N LEU A 467 -27.40 15.28 -20.40
CA LEU A 467 -27.31 15.53 -21.84
C LEU A 467 -26.87 16.96 -22.20
N SER A 468 -26.80 17.88 -21.23
CA SER A 468 -26.35 19.26 -21.44
C SER A 468 -24.84 19.45 -21.27
N THR A 469 -24.10 18.38 -20.97
CA THR A 469 -22.66 18.45 -20.66
C THR A 469 -21.77 18.74 -21.85
N TYR A 470 -22.16 18.32 -23.05
CA TYR A 470 -21.52 18.63 -24.32
C TYR A 470 -22.56 18.74 -25.42
N LEU A 471 -22.27 19.51 -26.48
CA LEU A 471 -23.21 19.77 -27.56
C LEU A 471 -24.58 20.23 -27.01
N ASN A 472 -24.55 21.34 -26.26
CA ASN A 472 -25.74 21.86 -25.59
C ASN A 472 -26.68 22.61 -26.57
N HIS A 473 -27.85 23.04 -26.10
CA HIS A 473 -28.83 23.79 -26.91
C HIS A 473 -28.19 24.95 -27.71
N GLU A 474 -27.35 25.75 -27.08
CA GLU A 474 -26.74 26.92 -27.71
C GLU A 474 -25.73 26.51 -28.79
N ASP A 475 -24.96 25.44 -28.58
CA ASP A 475 -24.03 24.91 -29.58
C ASP A 475 -24.79 24.38 -30.81
N LEU A 476 -25.84 23.57 -30.58
CA LEU A 476 -26.67 23.00 -31.64
C LEU A 476 -27.42 24.08 -32.44
N LYS A 477 -27.94 25.09 -31.75
CA LYS A 477 -28.59 26.25 -32.35
C LYS A 477 -27.61 27.10 -33.16
N ARG A 478 -26.41 27.36 -32.66
CA ARG A 478 -25.37 28.09 -33.41
C ARG A 478 -24.98 27.34 -34.67
N PHE A 479 -24.83 26.02 -34.57
CA PHE A 479 -24.49 25.17 -35.71
C PHE A 479 -25.59 25.17 -36.77
N LEU A 480 -26.87 24.98 -36.40
CA LEU A 480 -27.98 25.01 -37.36
C LEU A 480 -28.19 26.39 -37.99
N LYS A 481 -27.88 27.49 -37.29
CA LYS A 481 -27.93 28.84 -37.87
C LYS A 481 -26.97 29.04 -39.05
N LEU A 482 -25.93 28.21 -39.19
CA LEU A 482 -25.03 28.24 -40.35
C LEU A 482 -25.73 27.77 -41.64
N GLN A 483 -26.85 27.06 -41.54
CA GLN A 483 -27.71 26.66 -42.66
C GLN A 483 -29.11 27.28 -42.49
N PRO A 484 -29.31 28.53 -42.95
CA PRO A 484 -30.56 29.27 -42.76
C PRO A 484 -31.80 28.49 -43.21
N ASP A 485 -31.70 27.72 -44.30
CA ASP A 485 -32.79 26.93 -44.88
C ASP A 485 -33.30 25.81 -43.96
N LEU A 486 -32.44 25.32 -43.06
CA LEU A 486 -32.77 24.26 -42.11
C LEU A 486 -33.12 24.79 -40.73
N TYR A 487 -32.86 26.07 -40.45
CA TYR A 487 -33.09 26.69 -39.15
C TYR A 487 -34.57 27.05 -38.94
N THR A 488 -35.36 26.04 -38.59
CA THR A 488 -36.74 26.20 -38.10
C THR A 488 -36.85 25.70 -36.66
N ARG A 489 -37.88 26.15 -35.93
CA ARG A 489 -38.10 25.73 -34.53
C ARG A 489 -38.30 24.22 -34.41
N ASP A 490 -38.98 23.61 -35.39
CA ASP A 490 -39.29 22.18 -35.38
C ASP A 490 -38.06 21.35 -35.78
N ASN A 491 -37.26 21.82 -36.73
CA ASN A 491 -35.99 21.18 -37.08
C ASN A 491 -34.98 21.23 -35.92
N LEU A 492 -34.86 22.36 -35.22
CA LEU A 492 -33.99 22.47 -34.04
C LEU A 492 -34.37 21.45 -32.96
N ARG A 493 -35.68 21.33 -32.64
CA ARG A 493 -36.17 20.32 -31.68
C ARG A 493 -35.90 18.89 -32.15
N CYS A 494 -36.09 18.61 -33.43
CA CYS A 494 -35.81 17.29 -33.99
C CYS A 494 -34.31 16.96 -33.91
N PHE A 495 -33.46 17.92 -34.28
CA PHE A 495 -32.00 17.81 -34.24
C PHE A 495 -31.48 17.55 -32.83
N GLU A 496 -31.98 18.27 -31.83
CA GLU A 496 -31.68 18.03 -30.42
C GLU A 496 -32.02 16.61 -29.99
N ARG A 497 -33.23 16.15 -30.30
CA ARG A 497 -33.65 14.77 -29.99
C ARG A 497 -32.73 13.73 -30.63
N ARG A 498 -32.30 13.96 -31.88
CA ARG A 498 -31.35 13.07 -32.57
C ARG A 498 -29.95 13.08 -31.95
N ILE A 499 -29.47 14.24 -31.52
CA ILE A 499 -28.21 14.35 -30.78
C ILE A 499 -28.34 13.61 -29.45
N ASP A 500 -29.44 13.73 -28.74
CA ASP A 500 -29.68 13.02 -27.48
C ASP A 500 -29.71 11.48 -27.67
N GLU A 501 -30.29 10.99 -28.78
CA GLU A 501 -30.18 9.58 -29.18
C GLU A 501 -28.71 9.15 -29.35
N ILE A 502 -27.89 9.96 -30.03
CA ILE A 502 -26.45 9.68 -30.20
C ILE A 502 -25.72 9.68 -28.85
N LYS A 503 -26.00 10.66 -27.98
CA LYS A 503 -25.41 10.75 -26.63
C LYS A 503 -25.73 9.53 -25.79
N ASN A 504 -26.95 8.99 -25.88
CA ASN A 504 -27.32 7.76 -25.18
C ASN A 504 -26.55 6.53 -25.70
N LEU A 505 -26.40 6.40 -27.02
CA LEU A 505 -25.59 5.34 -27.62
C LEU A 505 -24.10 5.48 -27.23
N ALA A 506 -23.58 6.70 -27.21
CA ALA A 506 -22.22 6.98 -26.78
C ALA A 506 -22.00 6.63 -25.30
N ARG A 507 -22.96 6.97 -24.43
CA ARG A 507 -22.96 6.58 -23.02
C ARG A 507 -22.84 5.07 -22.87
N ASP A 508 -23.63 4.31 -23.63
CA ASP A 508 -23.57 2.85 -23.60
C ASP A 508 -22.23 2.30 -24.08
N ALA A 509 -21.64 2.92 -25.11
CA ALA A 509 -20.34 2.52 -25.65
C ALA A 509 -19.20 2.70 -24.64
N VAL A 510 -19.21 3.80 -23.85
CA VAL A 510 -18.14 4.11 -22.88
C VAL A 510 -18.27 3.42 -21.53
N LYS A 511 -19.40 2.75 -21.24
CA LYS A 511 -19.65 2.05 -19.95
C LYS A 511 -18.46 1.22 -19.43
N PRO A 512 -17.71 0.46 -20.25
CA PRO A 512 -16.56 -0.31 -19.77
C PRO A 512 -15.47 0.56 -19.13
N LEU A 513 -15.22 1.76 -19.67
CA LEU A 513 -14.21 2.70 -19.16
C LEU A 513 -14.67 3.50 -17.94
N MET A 514 -15.99 3.50 -17.66
CA MET A 514 -16.60 4.23 -16.55
C MET A 514 -16.62 3.45 -15.23
N ARG A 515 -16.17 2.20 -15.23
CA ARG A 515 -16.04 1.41 -14.01
C ARG A 515 -14.92 2.00 -13.15
N ASN A 516 -15.16 2.02 -11.84
CA ASN A 516 -14.16 2.38 -10.85
C ASN A 516 -13.90 1.15 -9.97
N PHE A 517 -12.67 0.66 -9.96
CA PHE A 517 -12.25 -0.45 -9.09
C PHE A 517 -11.45 0.01 -7.87
N LEU A 518 -11.47 1.31 -7.59
CA LEU A 518 -10.87 1.90 -6.40
C LEU A 518 -11.83 1.82 -5.20
N GLU A 519 -11.26 1.70 -4.01
CA GLU A 519 -11.95 1.95 -2.74
C GLU A 519 -12.20 3.46 -2.53
N LEU A 520 -11.46 4.30 -3.25
CA LEU A 520 -11.64 5.74 -3.25
C LEU A 520 -12.98 6.16 -3.87
N ASP A 521 -13.78 6.87 -3.08
CA ASP A 521 -14.96 7.56 -3.58
C ASP A 521 -14.58 8.80 -4.41
N LEU A 522 -14.84 8.71 -5.71
CA LEU A 522 -14.57 9.76 -6.68
C LEU A 522 -15.47 11.00 -6.52
N SER A 523 -16.57 10.92 -5.74
CA SER A 523 -17.46 12.06 -5.49
C SER A 523 -16.72 13.26 -4.87
N SER A 524 -15.65 12.99 -4.11
CA SER A 524 -14.80 14.00 -3.47
C SER A 524 -13.98 14.83 -4.46
N PHE A 525 -13.83 14.38 -5.72
CA PHE A 525 -13.04 15.05 -6.76
C PHE A 525 -13.91 15.84 -7.75
N GLY A 526 -15.18 16.06 -7.40
CA GLY A 526 -16.15 16.77 -8.23
C GLY A 526 -16.66 15.96 -9.42
N PRO A 527 -17.51 16.55 -10.27
CA PRO A 527 -18.20 15.82 -11.34
C PRO A 527 -17.26 15.28 -12.42
N ALA A 528 -16.04 15.82 -12.53
CA ALA A 528 -15.04 15.35 -13.48
C ALA A 528 -14.21 14.16 -12.97
N GLY A 529 -14.23 13.87 -11.66
CA GLY A 529 -13.42 12.82 -11.04
C GLY A 529 -11.91 13.02 -11.24
N LEU A 530 -11.17 11.91 -11.23
CA LEU A 530 -9.71 11.90 -11.44
C LEU A 530 -9.32 12.19 -12.89
N GLY A 531 -8.14 12.73 -13.16
CA GLY A 531 -7.68 13.01 -14.53
C GLY A 531 -7.26 11.79 -15.36
N TYR A 532 -7.70 10.58 -15.05
CA TYR A 532 -7.28 9.36 -15.74
C TYR A 532 -8.30 8.24 -15.50
N LEU A 533 -8.20 7.15 -16.24
CA LEU A 533 -9.11 6.00 -16.13
C LEU A 533 -8.74 5.13 -14.92
N THR A 534 -9.76 4.56 -14.26
CA THR A 534 -9.62 3.72 -13.05
C THR A 534 -10.38 2.40 -13.20
N CYS A 535 -10.58 1.97 -14.44
CA CYS A 535 -11.32 0.77 -14.82
C CYS A 535 -10.44 -0.48 -14.94
N SER A 536 -9.14 -0.37 -14.71
CA SER A 536 -8.24 -1.52 -14.60
C SER A 536 -8.60 -2.33 -13.36
N ARG A 537 -8.61 -3.66 -13.50
CA ARG A 537 -8.88 -4.59 -12.41
C ARG A 537 -7.69 -5.52 -12.25
N LEU A 538 -7.28 -5.71 -11.01
CA LEU A 538 -6.28 -6.70 -10.62
C LEU A 538 -7.00 -7.95 -10.12
N GLU A 539 -6.59 -9.11 -10.62
CA GLU A 539 -7.09 -10.42 -10.21
C GLU A 539 -6.27 -10.98 -9.05
N GLU A 540 -6.81 -12.00 -8.36
CA GLU A 540 -6.12 -12.57 -7.19
C GLU A 540 -4.83 -13.30 -7.58
N SER A 541 -4.79 -13.95 -8.74
CA SER A 541 -3.62 -14.64 -9.28
C SER A 541 -2.52 -13.70 -9.80
N GLU A 542 -2.79 -12.40 -9.86
CA GLU A 542 -1.84 -11.39 -10.32
C GLU A 542 -1.14 -10.69 -9.15
N MET A 543 -1.43 -11.12 -7.91
CA MET A 543 -0.76 -10.61 -6.72
C MET A 543 0.68 -11.12 -6.70
N PRO A 544 1.68 -10.26 -6.49
CA PRO A 544 3.08 -10.66 -6.66
C PRO A 544 3.63 -11.54 -5.52
N TRP A 545 2.79 -11.89 -4.54
CA TRP A 545 3.12 -12.76 -3.40
C TRP A 545 2.25 -14.02 -3.32
N ASP A 546 1.28 -14.19 -4.22
CA ASP A 546 0.44 -15.38 -4.27
C ASP A 546 1.00 -16.32 -5.36
N ASP A 547 1.70 -17.38 -4.97
CA ASP A 547 2.15 -18.48 -5.85
C ASP A 547 1.09 -19.59 -6.01
#